data_AF-A0A5W7CUJ6-F1
#
_entry.id   AF-A0A5W7CUJ6-F1
#
_cell.length_a   1.000
_cell.length_b   1.000
_cell.length_c   1.000
_cell.angle_alpha   90.00
_cell.angle_beta   90.00
_cell.angle_gamma   90.00
#
_symmetry.space_group_name_H-M   'P 1'
#
loop_
_entity.id
_entity.type
_entity.pdbx_description
1 polymer ?
#
loop_
_entity_poly.entity_id
_entity_poly.type
_entity_poly.pdbx_seq_one_letter_code
_entity_poly.pdbx_strand_id
1 'polypeptide(L)'
;MANWWMPVPQLRLMRALESGFVMRHCPKTNTYWWEVGGKCTPQGRALRNKGLITTESRFDGRLPDYVRITPTGKNELGYNRHREID
;
A
#
# COMPACT_ATOMS: atom_id res chain seq x y z
N MET A 1 -11.62 21.09 -10.68
CA MET A 1 -11.93 20.70 -9.29
C MET A 1 -11.03 19.53 -8.94
N ALA A 2 -10.08 19.73 -8.03
CA ALA A 2 -9.14 18.68 -7.67
C ALA A 2 -9.92 17.48 -7.14
N ASN A 3 -9.56 16.28 -7.56
CA ASN A 3 -10.14 15.05 -7.03
C ASN A 3 -9.52 14.86 -5.64
N TRP A 4 -10.08 15.48 -4.60
CA TRP A 4 -9.57 15.46 -3.21
C TRP A 4 -9.51 14.04 -2.63
N TRP A 5 -10.16 13.09 -3.30
CA TRP A 5 -10.33 11.74 -2.82
C TRP A 5 -9.34 10.76 -3.45
N MET A 6 -8.72 9.91 -2.61
CA MET A 6 -7.80 8.87 -3.06
C MET A 6 -8.51 7.87 -3.98
N PRO A 7 -7.96 7.43 -5.13
CA PRO A 7 -8.61 6.42 -5.97
C PRO A 7 -9.07 5.18 -5.18
N VAL A 8 -10.30 4.70 -5.40
CA VAL A 8 -10.90 3.56 -4.67
C VAL A 8 -9.96 2.33 -4.59
N PRO A 9 -9.25 1.92 -5.67
CA PRO A 9 -8.34 0.79 -5.60
C PRO A 9 -7.14 1.01 -4.67
N GLN A 10 -6.68 2.26 -4.53
CA GLN A 10 -5.60 2.63 -3.61
C GLN A 10 -6.12 2.66 -2.17
N LEU A 11 -7.34 3.16 -1.96
CA LEU A 11 -7.97 3.19 -0.64
C LEU A 11 -8.26 1.78 -0.11
N ARG A 12 -8.74 0.86 -0.97
CA ARG A 12 -8.93 -0.56 -0.62
C ARG A 12 -7.63 -1.20 -0.15
N LEU A 13 -6.51 -0.93 -0.84
CA LEU A 13 -5.19 -1.44 -0.46
C LEU A 13 -4.75 -0.88 0.91
N MET A 14 -4.93 0.42 1.12
CA MET A 14 -4.58 1.07 2.38
C MET A 14 -5.40 0.54 3.56
N ARG A 15 -6.71 0.32 3.38
CA ARG A 15 -7.56 -0.27 4.44
C ARG A 15 -7.19 -1.73 4.72
N ALA A 16 -6.86 -2.51 3.69
CA ALA A 16 -6.38 -3.88 3.90
C ALA A 16 -5.08 -3.90 4.73
N LEU A 17 -4.12 -3.02 4.42
CA LEU A 17 -2.91 -2.87 5.23
C LEU A 17 -3.21 -2.44 6.67
N GLU A 18 -4.18 -1.54 6.88
CA GLU A 18 -4.62 -1.09 8.22
C GLU A 18 -5.31 -2.22 9.01
N SER A 19 -6.11 -3.06 8.35
CA SER A 19 -6.74 -4.24 8.94
C SER A 19 -5.76 -5.37 9.27
N GLY A 20 -4.47 -5.23 8.93
CA GLY A 20 -3.42 -6.19 9.25
C GLY A 20 -3.07 -7.15 8.12
N PHE A 21 -3.60 -6.97 6.90
CA PHE A 21 -3.15 -7.76 5.76
C PHE A 21 -1.69 -7.46 5.42
N VAL A 22 -0.91 -8.53 5.21
CA VAL A 22 0.51 -8.42 4.93
C VAL A 22 0.74 -8.32 3.43
N MET A 23 1.39 -7.23 3.01
CA MET A 23 1.85 -7.02 1.65
C MET A 23 3.36 -7.13 1.56
N ARG A 24 3.82 -7.76 0.49
CA ARG A 24 5.22 -7.99 0.17
C ARG A 24 5.64 -7.18 -1.05
N HIS A 25 6.89 -6.78 -1.07
CA HIS A 25 7.53 -6.14 -2.22
C HIS A 25 8.81 -6.89 -2.60
N CYS A 26 8.97 -7.18 -3.89
CA CYS A 26 10.25 -7.65 -4.42
C CYS A 26 10.97 -6.47 -5.08
N PRO A 27 12.12 -6.02 -4.58
CA PRO A 27 12.87 -4.92 -5.20
C PRO A 27 13.44 -5.31 -6.57
N LYS A 28 13.82 -6.59 -6.78
CA LYS A 28 14.39 -7.07 -8.06
C LYS A 28 13.42 -6.98 -9.22
N THR A 29 12.16 -7.37 -8.99
CA THR A 29 11.12 -7.40 -10.03
C THR A 29 10.11 -6.24 -9.88
N ASN A 30 10.35 -5.34 -8.93
CA ASN A 30 9.45 -4.27 -8.53
C ASN A 30 7.98 -4.70 -8.41
N THR A 31 7.75 -5.89 -7.86
CA THR A 31 6.42 -6.52 -7.80
C THR A 31 5.84 -6.38 -6.40
N TYR A 32 4.53 -6.10 -6.32
CA TYR A 32 3.77 -6.08 -5.06
C TYR A 32 2.70 -7.16 -5.07
N TRP A 33 2.56 -7.87 -3.96
CA TRP A 33 1.54 -8.90 -3.79
C TRP A 33 1.14 -9.05 -2.33
N TRP A 34 -0.08 -9.55 -2.11
CA TRP A 34 -0.56 -9.93 -0.79
C TRP A 34 -0.04 -11.32 -0.43
N GLU A 35 0.31 -11.52 0.84
CA GLU A 35 0.71 -12.83 1.35
C GLU A 35 -0.41 -13.86 1.23
N VAL A 36 -1.67 -13.42 1.37
CA VAL A 36 -2.88 -14.23 1.22
C VAL A 36 -3.33 -14.43 -0.24
N GLY A 37 -2.56 -13.92 -1.21
CA GLY A 37 -2.80 -14.12 -2.64
C GLY A 37 -3.22 -12.87 -3.40
N GLY A 38 -2.81 -12.79 -4.68
CA GLY A 38 -3.14 -11.71 -5.60
C GLY A 38 -2.03 -10.67 -5.76
N LYS A 39 -1.80 -10.24 -7.01
CA LYS A 39 -0.86 -9.17 -7.36
C LYS A 39 -1.53 -7.81 -7.24
N CYS A 40 -0.84 -6.84 -6.68
CA CYS A 40 -1.31 -5.47 -6.50
C CYS A 40 -0.25 -4.43 -6.94
N THR A 41 0.61 -4.82 -7.87
CA THR A 41 1.76 -4.04 -8.34
C THR A 41 1.41 -2.61 -8.79
N PRO A 42 0.38 -2.37 -9.64
CA PRO A 42 0.05 -1.02 -10.07
C PRO A 42 -0.33 -0.10 -8.90
N GLN A 43 -1.13 -0.61 -7.96
CA GLN A 43 -1.63 0.14 -6.81
C GLN A 43 -0.53 0.37 -5.77
N GLY A 44 0.26 -0.67 -5.46
CA GLY A 44 1.41 -0.59 -4.57
C GLY A 44 2.44 0.42 -5.09
N ARG A 45 2.78 0.37 -6.39
CA ARG A 45 3.68 1.36 -7.00
C ARG A 45 3.13 2.78 -6.91
N ALA A 46 1.84 2.97 -7.17
CA ALA A 46 1.22 4.29 -7.09
C ALA A 46 1.23 4.85 -5.65
N LEU A 47 0.94 4.03 -4.64
CA LEU A 47 0.97 4.42 -3.23
C LEU A 47 2.40 4.72 -2.75
N ARG A 48 3.39 3.94 -3.19
CA ARG A 48 4.80 4.19 -2.86
C ARG A 48 5.31 5.47 -3.51
N ASN A 49 4.97 5.73 -4.77
CA ASN A 49 5.32 6.99 -5.44
C ASN A 49 4.70 8.22 -4.75
N LYS A 50 3.53 8.05 -4.12
CA LYS A 50 2.89 9.10 -3.30
C LYS A 50 3.43 9.19 -1.88
N GLY A 51 4.37 8.33 -1.47
CA GLY A 51 4.92 8.30 -0.12
C GLY A 51 3.95 7.81 0.96
N LEU A 52 2.84 7.16 0.58
CA LEU A 52 1.80 6.69 1.51
C LEU A 52 2.13 5.32 2.12
N ILE A 53 3.00 4.57 1.44
CA ILE A 53 3.55 3.32 1.93
C ILE A 53 5.07 3.32 1.78
N THR A 54 5.74 2.56 2.64
CA THR A 54 7.18 2.34 2.60
C THR A 54 7.50 0.85 2.61
N THR A 55 8.69 0.51 2.13
CA THR A 55 9.23 -0.85 2.10
C THR A 55 10.28 -0.99 3.20
N GLU A 56 10.08 -1.92 4.12
CA GLU A 56 11.01 -2.26 5.17
C GLU A 56 11.78 -3.52 4.75
N SER A 57 13.11 -3.37 4.61
CA SER A 57 13.90 -4.45 4.06
C SER A 57 14.10 -5.57 5.08
N ARG A 58 13.83 -6.79 4.65
CA ARG A 58 14.12 -7.98 5.44
C ARG A 58 15.52 -8.45 5.10
N PHE A 59 16.44 -8.20 6.03
CA PHE A 59 17.79 -8.78 6.16
C PHE A 59 18.41 -9.36 4.87
N ASP A 60 19.47 -8.72 4.39
CA ASP A 60 20.35 -9.18 3.30
C ASP A 60 19.75 -9.16 1.87
N GLY A 61 18.53 -8.66 1.66
CA GLY A 61 17.94 -8.50 0.31
C GLY A 61 17.60 -9.82 -0.39
N ARG A 62 17.65 -10.93 0.36
CA ARG A 62 17.27 -12.28 -0.12
C ARG A 62 15.77 -12.55 0.00
N LEU A 63 15.10 -11.85 0.93
CA LEU A 63 13.67 -12.00 1.18
C LEU A 63 12.88 -10.81 0.64
N PRO A 64 11.61 -11.01 0.26
CA PRO A 64 10.71 -9.92 -0.07
C PRO A 64 10.54 -8.96 1.12
N ASP A 65 10.66 -7.66 0.82
CA ASP A 65 10.50 -6.58 1.78
C ASP A 65 9.05 -6.53 2.27
N TYR A 66 8.87 -6.09 3.51
CA TYR A 66 7.54 -5.78 4.03
C TYR A 66 7.08 -4.43 3.56
N VAL A 67 5.79 -4.30 3.28
CA VAL A 67 5.20 -2.99 3.06
C VAL A 67 4.46 -2.52 4.30
N ARG A 68 4.72 -1.28 4.71
CA ARG A 68 4.08 -0.63 5.85
C ARG A 68 3.48 0.71 5.42
N ILE A 69 2.37 1.10 6.06
CA ILE A 69 1.78 2.42 5.86
C ILE A 69 2.66 3.47 6.56
N THR A 70 2.97 4.57 5.87
CA THR A 70 3.72 5.69 6.45
C THR A 70 2.82 6.57 7.33
N PRO A 71 3.37 7.44 8.19
CA PRO A 71 2.55 8.43 8.91
C PRO A 71 1.66 9.26 7.97
N THR A 72 2.20 9.68 6.82
CA THR A 72 1.44 10.37 5.76
C THR A 72 0.29 9.51 5.23
N GLY A 73 0.55 8.22 4.98
CA GLY A 73 -0.48 7.27 4.57
C GLY A 73 -1.61 7.11 5.58
N LYS A 74 -1.30 7.13 6.89
CA LYS A 74 -2.31 7.09 7.94
C LYS A 74 -3.17 8.36 7.98
N ASN A 75 -2.55 9.53 7.78
CA ASN A 75 -3.29 10.79 7.69
C ASN A 75 -4.27 10.78 6.51
N GLU A 76 -3.81 10.33 5.33
CA GLU A 76 -4.66 10.17 4.14
C GLU A 76 -5.80 9.18 4.37
N LEU A 77 -5.54 8.06 5.06
CA LEU A 77 -6.59 7.12 5.47
C LEU A 77 -7.63 7.80 6.38
N GLY A 78 -7.18 8.64 7.32
CA GLY A 78 -8.04 9.43 8.19
C GLY A 78 -8.99 10.34 7.40
N TYR A 79 -8.47 11.09 6.43
CA TYR A 79 -9.28 11.93 5.55
C TYR A 79 -10.28 11.14 4.70
N ASN A 80 -9.95 9.89 4.35
CA ASN A 80 -10.78 9.01 3.52
C ASN A 80 -11.59 7.97 4.33
N ARG A 81 -11.65 8.10 5.67
CA ARG A 81 -12.23 7.07 6.56
C ARG A 81 -13.72 6.84 6.33
N HIS A 82 -14.46 7.90 6.06
CA HIS A 82 -15.91 7.85 5.83
C HIS A 82 -16.30 7.56 4.39
N ARG A 83 -15.32 7.35 3.50
CA ARG A 83 -15.62 7.05 2.10
C ARG A 83 -16.13 5.62 1.95
N GLU A 84 -17.28 5.46 1.33
CA GLU A 84 -17.78 4.15 0.90
C GLU A 84 -16.92 3.62 -0.26
N ILE A 85 -16.52 2.37 -0.12
CA ILE A 85 -15.76 1.62 -1.11
C ILE A 85 -16.49 0.28 -1.29
N ASP A 86 -17.63 0.35 -1.96
CA ASP A 86 -18.28 -0.80 -2.60
C ASP A 86 -17.28 -1.49 -3.52
#